data_AF-A0A382SCD5-F1
#
_entry.id   AF-A0A382SCD5-F1
#
_cell.length_a   1.000
_cell.length_b   1.000
_cell.length_c   1.000
_cell.angle_alpha   90.00
_cell.angle_beta   90.00
_cell.angle_gamma   90.00
#
_symmetry.space_group_name_H-M   'P 1'
#
loop_
_entity.id
_entity.type
_entity.pdbx_description
1 polymer ?
#
loop_
_entity_poly.entity_id
_entity_poly.type
_entity_poly.pdbx_seq_one_letter_code
_entity_poly.pdbx_strand_id
1 'polypeptide(L)'
;MLILLGIALTSFSLLMGLRYGSRGALPLAGLLCLSAASFMGPAFGLAPIMGLIAVLRMEQKESYGRVVAMACTPAVGLSLWQLIQARDPMHREERSAAVLEQFQALGLAVEDGGKALHAMVDAVLRVQPAIELVSLLLTFVLAYRLSQTMAHRFELELPAPLPLPLWRPW
;
A
#
# COMPACT_ATOMS: atom_id res chain seq x y z
N MET A 1 0.89 -14.13 -0.05
CA MET A 1 0.96 -13.93 -1.52
C MET A 1 0.66 -12.50 -1.95
N LEU A 2 -0.33 -11.83 -1.35
CA LEU A 2 -0.74 -10.48 -1.75
C LEU A 2 0.36 -9.40 -1.68
N ILE A 3 1.19 -9.39 -0.63
CA ILE A 3 2.30 -8.41 -0.50
C ILE A 3 3.31 -8.55 -1.66
N LEU A 4 3.66 -9.78 -2.06
CA LEU A 4 4.59 -10.03 -3.16
C LEU A 4 4.07 -9.46 -4.49
N LEU A 5 2.75 -9.58 -4.71
CA LEU A 5 2.12 -9.02 -5.90
C LEU A 5 2.16 -7.48 -5.88
N GLY A 6 1.89 -6.86 -4.73
CA GLY A 6 2.02 -5.41 -4.56
C GLY A 6 3.45 -4.94 -4.85
N ILE A 7 4.45 -5.65 -4.33
CA ILE A 7 5.87 -5.39 -4.62
C ILE A 7 6.14 -5.48 -6.13
N ALA A 8 5.67 -6.54 -6.79
CA ALA A 8 5.85 -6.74 -8.22
C ALA A 8 5.20 -5.62 -9.04
N LEU A 9 3.96 -5.24 -8.74
CA LEU A 9 3.22 -4.16 -9.40
C LEU A 9 3.91 -2.80 -9.24
N THR A 10 4.33 -2.45 -8.02
CA THR A 10 5.07 -1.21 -7.76
C THR A 10 6.41 -1.21 -8.49
N SER A 11 7.16 -2.32 -8.45
CA SER A 11 8.46 -2.41 -9.11
C SER A 11 8.36 -2.32 -10.63
N PHE A 12 7.34 -2.95 -11.22
CA PHE A 12 7.05 -2.89 -12.64
C PHE A 12 6.68 -1.48 -13.07
N SER A 13 5.77 -0.83 -12.33
CA SER A 13 5.37 0.56 -12.62
C SER A 13 6.55 1.52 -12.53
N LEU A 14 7.42 1.34 -11.54
CA LEU A 14 8.61 2.16 -11.36
C LEU A 14 9.63 1.95 -12.50
N LEU A 15 9.92 0.70 -12.87
CA LEU A 15 10.83 0.40 -13.99
C LEU A 15 10.29 0.89 -15.33
N MET A 16 8.98 0.74 -15.57
CA MET A 16 8.32 1.26 -16.77
C MET A 16 8.38 2.79 -16.82
N GLY A 17 8.12 3.47 -15.70
CA GLY A 17 8.22 4.92 -15.63
C GLY A 17 9.64 5.43 -15.85
N LEU A 18 10.66 4.72 -15.36
CA LEU A 18 12.06 5.07 -15.64
C LEU A 18 12.44 4.89 -17.12
N ARG A 19 11.91 3.86 -17.77
CA ARG A 19 12.23 3.55 -19.18
C ARG A 19 11.51 4.43 -20.19
N TYR A 20 10.23 4.74 -19.94
CA TYR A 20 9.36 5.45 -20.89
C TYR A 20 9.05 6.89 -20.47
N GLY A 21 9.57 7.33 -19.32
CA GLY A 21 9.23 8.61 -18.69
C GLY A 21 7.85 8.60 -18.04
N SER A 22 7.61 9.56 -17.15
CA SER A 22 6.36 9.69 -16.40
C SER A 22 5.13 9.81 -17.31
N ARG A 23 5.25 10.54 -18.42
CA ARG A 23 4.19 10.75 -19.41
C ARG A 23 3.83 9.48 -20.19
N GLY A 24 4.82 8.65 -20.51
CA GLY A 24 4.61 7.40 -21.23
C GLY A 24 4.04 6.29 -20.35
N ALA A 25 4.39 6.28 -19.06
CA ALA A 25 3.95 5.28 -18.11
C ALA A 25 2.59 5.57 -17.45
N LEU A 26 2.10 6.82 -17.48
CA LEU A 26 0.80 7.24 -16.94
C LEU A 26 -0.39 6.35 -17.36
N PRO A 27 -0.65 6.12 -18.67
CA PRO A 27 -1.80 5.32 -19.08
C PRO A 27 -1.69 3.85 -18.64
N LEU A 28 -0.48 3.29 -18.67
CA LEU A 28 -0.21 1.91 -18.24
C LEU A 28 -0.37 1.75 -16.72
N ALA A 29 0.18 2.68 -15.94
CA ALA A 29 0.04 2.69 -14.49
C ALA A 29 -1.42 2.94 -14.06
N GLY A 30 -2.15 3.79 -14.79
CA GLY A 30 -3.58 4.02 -14.57
C GLY A 30 -4.41 2.76 -14.84
N LEU A 31 -4.17 2.06 -15.94
CA LEU A 31 -4.82 0.78 -16.25
C LEU A 31 -4.49 -0.31 -15.21
N LEU A 32 -3.22 -0.40 -14.79
CA LEU A 32 -2.79 -1.31 -13.72
C LEU A 32 -3.42 -0.97 -12.37
N CYS A 33 -3.57 0.31 -12.05
CA CYS A 33 -4.24 0.77 -10.85
C CYS A 33 -5.72 0.34 -10.87
N LEU A 34 -6.44 0.65 -11.95
CA LEU A 34 -7.86 0.31 -12.08
C LEU A 34 -8.09 -1.20 -12.05
N SER A 35 -7.26 -1.97 -12.75
CA SER A 35 -7.38 -3.43 -12.74
C SER A 35 -7.08 -4.01 -11.35
N ALA A 36 -6.00 -3.57 -10.69
CA ALA A 36 -5.67 -4.03 -9.35
C ALA A 36 -6.74 -3.63 -8.31
N ALA A 37 -7.29 -2.43 -8.42
CA ALA A 37 -8.38 -1.96 -7.55
C ALA A 37 -9.65 -2.78 -7.71
N SER A 38 -10.08 -3.06 -8.95
CA SER A 38 -11.32 -3.78 -9.24
C SER A 38 -11.25 -5.27 -8.87
N PHE A 39 -10.09 -5.92 -9.05
CA PHE A 39 -9.96 -7.36 -8.80
C PHE A 39 -9.52 -7.70 -7.38
N MET A 40 -8.72 -6.83 -6.73
CA MET A 40 -8.01 -7.18 -5.50
C MET A 40 -8.22 -6.17 -4.36
N GLY A 41 -8.88 -5.05 -4.66
CA GLY A 41 -9.22 -4.03 -3.68
C GLY A 41 -8.34 -2.77 -3.75
N PRO A 42 -8.77 -1.68 -3.11
CA PRO A 42 -8.20 -0.35 -3.27
C PRO A 42 -6.73 -0.25 -2.81
N ALA A 43 -6.32 -1.03 -1.81
CA ALA A 43 -4.93 -1.05 -1.35
C ALA A 43 -3.94 -1.51 -2.44
N PHE A 44 -4.36 -2.42 -3.33
CA PHE A 44 -3.52 -2.90 -4.44
C PHE A 44 -3.48 -1.92 -5.61
N GLY A 45 -4.57 -1.18 -5.84
CA GLY A 45 -4.62 -0.10 -6.83
C GLY A 45 -3.63 1.03 -6.53
N LEU A 46 -3.28 1.25 -5.26
CA LEU A 46 -2.26 2.24 -4.88
C LEU A 46 -0.84 1.83 -5.28
N ALA A 47 -0.55 0.53 -5.44
CA ALA A 47 0.80 0.04 -5.66
C ALA A 47 1.46 0.60 -6.95
N PRO A 48 0.77 0.63 -8.11
CA PRO A 48 1.25 1.31 -9.32
C PRO A 48 1.34 2.83 -9.17
N ILE A 49 0.40 3.46 -8.46
CA ILE A 49 0.40 4.92 -8.24
C ILE A 49 1.66 5.35 -7.46
N MET A 50 2.02 4.61 -6.41
CA MET A 50 3.23 4.88 -5.64
C MET A 50 4.49 4.81 -6.52
N GLY A 51 4.57 3.81 -7.42
CA GLY A 51 5.65 3.69 -8.38
C GLY A 51 5.74 4.88 -9.35
N LEU A 52 4.60 5.35 -9.85
CA LEU A 52 4.54 6.48 -10.77
C LEU A 52 4.90 7.82 -10.10
N ILE A 53 4.43 8.05 -8.88
CA ILE A 53 4.81 9.24 -8.09
C ILE A 53 6.31 9.23 -7.83
N ALA A 54 6.88 8.07 -7.52
CA ALA A 54 8.32 7.95 -7.31
C ALA A 54 9.10 8.41 -8.55
N VAL A 55 8.69 7.97 -9.75
CA VAL A 55 9.29 8.37 -11.03
C VAL A 55 9.15 9.88 -11.28
N LEU A 56 7.98 10.45 -11.05
CA LEU A 56 7.77 11.90 -11.18
C LEU A 56 8.71 12.73 -10.28
N ARG A 57 8.98 12.25 -9.07
CA ARG A 57 9.92 12.91 -8.14
C ARG A 57 11.38 12.68 -8.51
N MET A 58 11.71 11.53 -9.10
CA MET A 58 13.04 11.27 -9.66
C MET A 58 13.34 12.18 -10.87
N GLU A 59 12.37 12.42 -11.74
CA GLU A 59 12.50 13.37 -12.86
C GLU A 59 12.81 14.80 -12.36
N GLN A 60 12.37 15.14 -11.14
CA GLN A 60 12.63 16.41 -10.48
C GLN A 60 14.00 16.46 -9.76
N LYS A 61 14.84 15.42 -9.90
CA LYS A 61 16.15 15.27 -9.22
C LYS A 61 16.08 15.35 -7.69
N GLU A 62 14.97 14.90 -7.10
CA GLU A 62 14.81 14.91 -5.65
C GLU A 62 15.59 13.78 -4.96
N SER A 63 15.94 14.00 -3.69
CA SER A 63 16.64 13.01 -2.87
C SER A 63 15.75 11.81 -2.55
N TYR A 64 16.36 10.63 -2.32
CA TYR A 64 15.66 9.39 -2.02
C TYR A 64 14.61 9.54 -0.90
N GLY A 65 14.94 10.22 0.20
CA GLY A 65 13.99 10.43 1.30
C GLY A 65 12.72 11.18 0.87
N ARG A 66 12.87 12.17 -0.02
CA ARG A 66 11.74 12.96 -0.53
C ARG A 66 10.91 12.15 -1.53
N VAL A 67 11.56 11.33 -2.36
CA VAL A 67 10.89 10.39 -3.27
C VAL A 67 10.04 9.40 -2.47
N VAL A 68 10.57 8.80 -1.40
CA VAL A 68 9.84 7.86 -0.53
C VAL A 68 8.68 8.58 0.16
N ALA A 69 8.93 9.74 0.79
CA ALA A 69 7.89 10.48 1.49
C ALA A 69 6.72 10.84 0.57
N MET A 70 7.02 11.32 -0.64
CA MET A 70 6.00 11.69 -1.62
C MET A 70 5.28 10.47 -2.20
N ALA A 71 6.00 9.38 -2.49
CA ALA A 71 5.41 8.15 -3.02
C ALA A 71 4.51 7.44 -2.00
N CYS A 72 4.77 7.61 -0.70
CA CYS A 72 3.92 7.08 0.37
C CYS A 72 2.70 7.97 0.69
N THR A 73 2.62 9.20 0.15
CA THR A 73 1.47 10.10 0.34
C THR A 73 0.10 9.44 0.07
N PRO A 74 -0.10 8.66 -1.01
CA PRO A 74 -1.37 7.98 -1.26
C PRO A 74 -1.72 6.94 -0.18
N ALA A 75 -0.71 6.22 0.33
CA ALA A 75 -0.90 5.25 1.41
C ALA A 75 -1.30 5.95 2.72
N VAL A 76 -0.66 7.08 3.04
CA VAL A 76 -1.04 7.93 4.18
C VAL A 76 -2.47 8.44 4.01
N GLY A 77 -2.82 8.95 2.82
CA GLY A 77 -4.16 9.43 2.52
C GLY A 77 -5.24 8.36 2.71
N LEU A 78 -4.99 7.14 2.23
CA LEU A 78 -5.91 6.01 2.42
C LEU A 78 -6.02 5.60 3.89
N SER A 79 -4.92 5.56 4.63
CA SER A 79 -4.94 5.24 6.07
C SER A 79 -5.68 6.30 6.90
N LEU A 80 -5.53 7.58 6.56
CA LEU A 80 -6.28 8.69 7.17
C LEU A 80 -7.77 8.59 6.85
N TRP A 81 -8.10 8.29 5.59
CA TRP A 81 -9.48 8.08 5.18
C TRP A 81 -10.13 6.91 5.94
N GLN A 82 -9.41 5.80 6.09
CA GLN A 82 -9.87 4.66 6.89
C GLN A 82 -10.00 5.00 8.38
N LEU A 83 -9.11 5.82 8.94
CA LEU A 83 -9.24 6.31 10.32
C LEU A 83 -10.49 7.18 10.50
N ILE A 84 -10.83 8.01 9.52
CA ILE A 84 -12.06 8.82 9.53
C ILE A 84 -13.28 7.89 9.47
N GLN A 85 -13.29 6.91 8.57
CA GLN A 85 -14.36 5.91 8.50
C GLN A 85 -14.47 5.07 9.77
N ALA A 86 -13.34 4.71 10.39
CA ALA A 86 -13.32 3.94 11.62
C ALA A 86 -13.85 4.73 12.83
N ARG A 87 -13.89 6.07 12.76
CA ARG A 87 -14.54 6.91 13.78
C ARG A 87 -16.06 6.94 13.65
N ASP A 88 -16.60 6.64 12.48
CA ASP A 88 -18.05 6.56 12.27
C ASP A 88 -18.59 5.24 12.88
N PRO A 89 -19.46 5.31 13.90
CA PRO A 89 -19.99 4.12 14.57
C PRO A 89 -20.79 3.24 13.60
N MET A 90 -21.47 3.81 12.61
CA MET A 90 -22.32 3.07 11.68
C MET A 90 -21.49 2.19 10.71
N HIS A 91 -20.43 2.76 10.14
CA HIS A 91 -19.49 2.00 9.28
C HIS A 91 -18.72 0.92 10.05
N ARG A 92 -18.46 1.15 11.33
CA ARG A 92 -17.77 0.19 12.19
C ARG A 92 -18.67 -0.99 12.53
N GLU A 93 -19.93 -0.74 12.86
CA GLU A 93 -20.91 -1.79 13.12
C GLU A 93 -21.08 -2.69 11.89
N GLU A 94 -21.24 -2.10 10.69
CA GLU A 94 -21.33 -2.86 9.43
C GLU A 94 -20.11 -3.75 9.17
N ARG A 95 -18.88 -3.22 9.34
CA ARG A 95 -17.66 -4.03 9.18
C ARG A 95 -17.53 -5.11 10.25
N SER A 96 -17.89 -4.80 11.50
CA SER A 96 -17.85 -5.77 12.58
C SER A 96 -18.86 -6.90 12.33
N ALA A 97 -20.06 -6.57 11.83
CA ALA A 97 -21.09 -7.54 11.48
C ALA A 97 -20.62 -8.45 10.34
N ALA A 98 -20.04 -7.91 9.28
CA ALA A 98 -19.50 -8.69 8.17
C ALA A 98 -18.37 -9.65 8.60
N VAL A 99 -17.50 -9.21 9.51
CA VAL A 99 -16.42 -10.05 10.06
C VAL A 99 -16.98 -11.13 10.99
N LEU A 100 -17.95 -10.80 11.84
CA LEU A 100 -18.62 -11.79 12.69
C LEU A 100 -19.39 -12.83 11.87
N GLU A 101 -20.04 -12.43 10.79
CA GLU A 101 -20.72 -13.35 9.87
C GLU A 101 -19.74 -14.35 9.26
N GLN A 102 -18.53 -13.90 8.89
CA GLN A 102 -17.46 -14.79 8.45
C GLN A 102 -16.98 -15.75 9.55
N PHE A 103 -16.84 -15.28 10.79
CA PHE A 103 -16.48 -16.15 11.92
C PHE A 103 -17.57 -17.17 12.26
N GLN A 104 -18.84 -16.79 12.18
CA GLN A 104 -19.98 -17.69 12.33
C GLN A 104 -20.03 -18.73 11.20
N ALA A 105 -19.77 -18.32 9.96
CA ALA A 105 -19.67 -19.22 8.81
C ALA A 105 -18.52 -20.25 8.95
N LEU A 106 -17.48 -19.93 9.73
CA LEU A 106 -16.38 -20.83 10.07
C LEU A 106 -16.67 -21.76 11.26
N GLY A 107 -17.89 -21.72 11.81
CA GLY A 107 -18.35 -22.63 12.87
C GLY A 107 -17.87 -22.26 14.28
N LEU A 108 -17.33 -21.05 14.48
CA LEU A 108 -17.01 -20.54 15.82
C LEU A 108 -18.31 -20.12 16.51
N ALA A 109 -18.94 -21.06 17.21
CA ALA A 109 -20.10 -20.80 18.05
C ALA A 109 -19.70 -19.81 19.16
N VAL A 110 -20.40 -18.70 19.21
CA VAL A 110 -20.08 -17.58 20.08
C VAL A 110 -20.70 -17.84 21.46
N GLU A 111 -19.98 -18.52 22.35
CA GLU A 111 -20.39 -18.64 23.75
C GLU A 111 -20.28 -17.26 24.46
N ASP A 112 -21.16 -17.01 25.42
CA ASP A 112 -21.31 -15.74 26.17
C ASP A 112 -21.67 -14.48 25.37
N GLY A 113 -22.58 -14.63 24.39
CA GLY A 113 -23.25 -13.48 23.76
C GLY A 113 -22.32 -12.56 22.95
N GLY A 114 -21.14 -13.04 22.57
CA GLY A 114 -20.26 -12.41 21.58
C GLY A 114 -19.58 -11.12 21.99
N LYS A 115 -19.74 -10.67 23.23
CA LYS A 115 -19.17 -9.39 23.69
C LYS A 115 -17.65 -9.39 23.64
N ALA A 116 -17.00 -10.50 23.99
CA ALA A 116 -15.54 -10.61 23.92
C ALA A 116 -15.03 -10.64 22.46
N LEU A 117 -15.73 -11.38 21.58
CA LEU A 117 -15.39 -11.43 20.15
C LEU A 117 -15.61 -10.07 19.47
N HIS A 118 -16.72 -9.40 19.77
CA HIS A 118 -17.00 -8.03 19.30
C HIS A 118 -15.95 -7.03 19.79
N ALA A 119 -15.56 -7.09 21.06
CA ALA A 119 -14.51 -6.21 21.60
C ALA A 119 -13.15 -6.46 20.93
N MET A 120 -12.83 -7.73 20.64
CA MET A 120 -11.61 -8.09 19.92
C MET A 120 -11.64 -7.63 18.46
N VAL A 121 -12.76 -7.82 17.76
CA VAL A 121 -12.95 -7.33 16.38
C VAL A 121 -12.88 -5.79 16.32
N ASP A 122 -13.51 -5.08 17.26
CA ASP A 122 -13.41 -3.60 17.34
C ASP A 122 -11.96 -3.17 17.59
N ALA A 123 -11.23 -3.84 18.49
CA ALA A 123 -9.82 -3.55 18.72
C ALA A 123 -8.97 -3.75 17.46
N VAL A 124 -9.20 -4.84 16.71
CA VAL A 124 -8.49 -5.11 15.45
C VAL A 124 -8.83 -4.06 14.38
N LEU A 125 -10.11 -3.71 14.22
CA LEU A 125 -10.55 -2.70 13.26
C LEU A 125 -9.94 -1.31 13.53
N ARG A 126 -9.67 -0.97 14.80
CA ARG A 126 -8.98 0.28 15.16
C ARG A 126 -7.50 0.28 14.78
N VAL A 127 -6.85 -0.88 14.83
CA VAL A 127 -5.41 -1.02 14.52
C VAL A 127 -5.17 -1.27 13.04
N GLN A 128 -6.18 -1.77 12.31
CA GLN A 128 -6.09 -2.10 10.89
C GLN A 128 -5.51 -0.97 10.01
N PRO A 129 -5.92 0.31 10.12
CA PRO A 129 -5.36 1.37 9.28
C PRO A 129 -3.85 1.57 9.47
N ALA A 130 -3.36 1.38 10.70
CA ALA A 130 -1.94 1.47 11.00
C ALA A 130 -1.16 0.29 10.40
N ILE A 131 -1.73 -0.92 10.48
CA ILE A 131 -1.14 -2.12 9.86
C ILE A 131 -1.07 -1.95 8.34
N GLU A 132 -2.16 -1.47 7.72
CA GLU A 132 -2.21 -1.24 6.27
C GLU A 132 -1.17 -0.19 5.85
N LEU A 133 -1.06 0.92 6.58
CA LEU A 133 -0.03 1.93 6.32
C LEU A 133 1.38 1.34 6.36
N VAL A 134 1.73 0.64 7.44
CA VAL A 134 3.05 0.00 7.59
C VAL A 134 3.29 -1.02 6.47
N SER A 135 2.27 -1.79 6.10
CA SER A 135 2.37 -2.78 5.03
C SER A 135 2.62 -2.15 3.66
N LEU A 136 1.97 -1.04 3.33
CA LEU A 136 2.16 -0.30 2.07
C LEU A 136 3.53 0.37 2.03
N LEU A 137 3.97 0.93 3.16
CA LEU A 137 5.29 1.53 3.30
C LEU A 137 6.38 0.47 3.09
N LEU A 138 6.25 -0.69 3.76
CA LEU A 138 7.16 -1.81 3.56
C LEU A 138 7.14 -2.34 2.12
N THR A 139 5.95 -2.44 1.51
CA THR A 139 5.77 -2.86 0.11
C THR A 139 6.55 -1.94 -0.83
N PHE A 140 6.42 -0.63 -0.65
CA PHE A 140 7.13 0.35 -1.47
C PHE A 140 8.65 0.25 -1.29
N VAL A 141 9.14 0.13 -0.06
CA VAL A 141 10.59 0.01 0.23
C VAL A 141 11.19 -1.22 -0.41
N LEU A 142 10.52 -2.37 -0.28
CA LEU A 142 10.96 -3.62 -0.89
C LEU A 142 10.91 -3.54 -2.42
N ALA A 143 9.84 -2.96 -2.97
CA ALA A 143 9.71 -2.74 -4.41
C ALA A 143 10.84 -1.85 -4.95
N TYR A 144 11.18 -0.77 -4.25
CA TYR A 144 12.26 0.13 -4.63
C TYR A 144 13.61 -0.60 -4.66
N ARG A 145 13.93 -1.40 -3.63
CA ARG A 145 15.17 -2.18 -3.58
C ARG A 145 15.23 -3.23 -4.69
N LEU A 146 14.10 -3.89 -4.97
CA LEU A 146 13.99 -4.82 -6.08
C LEU A 146 14.22 -4.10 -7.42
N SER A 147 13.58 -2.95 -7.62
CA SER A 147 13.76 -2.11 -8.80
C SER A 147 15.19 -1.63 -8.95
N GLN A 148 15.91 -1.28 -7.88
CA GLN A 148 17.32 -0.91 -7.96
C GLN A 148 18.19 -2.07 -8.48
N THR A 149 17.93 -3.28 -7.99
CA THR A 149 18.63 -4.49 -8.42
C THR A 149 18.37 -4.79 -9.89
N MET A 150 17.12 -4.60 -10.34
CA MET A 150 16.73 -4.78 -11.73
C MET A 150 17.24 -3.64 -12.63
N ALA A 151 17.26 -2.40 -12.16
CA ALA A 151 17.66 -1.24 -12.93
C ALA A 151 19.11 -1.30 -13.37
N HIS A 152 20.01 -1.84 -12.53
CA HIS A 152 21.38 -2.12 -12.95
C HIS A 152 21.43 -3.08 -14.15
N ARG A 153 20.52 -4.05 -14.24
CA ARG A 153 20.44 -4.98 -15.39
C ARG A 153 19.87 -4.32 -16.64
N PHE A 154 19.15 -3.21 -16.49
CA PHE A 154 18.51 -2.47 -17.58
C PHE A 154 19.21 -1.14 -17.89
N GLU A 155 20.38 -0.88 -17.32
CA GLU A 155 21.14 0.37 -17.46
C GLU A 155 20.32 1.63 -17.09
N LEU A 156 19.41 1.49 -16.13
CA LEU A 156 18.57 2.57 -15.63
C LEU A 156 19.19 3.18 -14.36
N GLU A 157 19.25 4.51 -14.30
CA GLU A 157 19.72 5.22 -13.12
C GLU A 157 18.59 5.37 -12.08
N LEU A 158 18.85 4.89 -10.86
CA LEU A 158 17.99 5.11 -9.70
C LEU A 158 18.78 5.80 -8.59
N PRO A 159 18.15 6.72 -7.84
CA PRO A 159 18.75 7.24 -6.61
C PRO A 159 19.10 6.08 -5.67
N ALA A 160 20.33 6.08 -5.15
CA ALA A 160 20.74 5.06 -4.20
C ALA A 160 19.85 5.15 -2.93
N PRO A 161 19.26 4.03 -2.48
CA PRO A 161 18.51 4.01 -1.25
C PRO A 161 19.45 4.23 -0.07
N LEU A 162 18.98 4.95 0.94
CA LEU A 162 19.68 5.04 2.21
C LEU A 162 19.86 3.62 2.80
N PRO A 163 21.02 3.30 3.38
CA PRO A 163 21.21 2.04 4.07
C PRO A 163 20.21 1.95 5.24
N LEU A 164 19.64 0.76 5.48
CA LEU A 164 18.60 0.53 6.49
C LEU A 164 18.90 1.12 7.90
N PRO A 165 20.14 1.19 8.39
CA PRO A 165 20.44 1.81 9.67
C PRO A 165 20.27 3.34 9.69
N LEU A 166 20.26 4.00 8.52
CA LEU A 166 20.10 5.44 8.37
C LEU A 166 18.67 5.84 7.96
N TRP A 167 17.75 4.88 7.94
CA TRP A 167 16.34 5.15 7.70
C TRP A 167 15.76 5.94 8.88
N ARG A 168 15.61 7.26 8.70
CA ARG A 168 14.75 8.08 9.55
C ARG A 168 13.43 8.27 8.82
N PRO A 169 12.29 7.84 9.41
CA PRO A 169 10.98 8.09 8.82
C PRO A 169 10.56 9.57 8.82
N TRP A 170 11.42 10.48 9.30
CA TRP A 170 11.22 11.92 9.40
C TRP A 170 12.49 12.68 9.00
#